data_AF-A0A8B9FK83-F1
#
_entry.id   AF-A0A8B9FK83-F1
#
_cell.length_a   1.000
_cell.length_b   1.000
_cell.length_c   1.000
_cell.angle_alpha   90.00
_cell.angle_beta   90.00
_cell.angle_gamma   90.00
#
_symmetry.space_group_name_H-M   'P 1'
#
loop_
_entity.id
_entity.type
_entity.pdbx_description
1 polymer ?
#
loop_
_entity_poly.entity_id
_entity_poly.type
_entity_poly.pdbx_seq_one_letter_code
_entity_poly.pdbx_strand_id
1 'polypeptide(L)' 'MAGASVTVAVRVRPFSARETQRQAKCVIQMCGNTTCITNPKLPNDSTKSFTFDYSFWSHTS' A
#
# COMPACT_ATOMS: atom_id res chain seq x y z
N MET A 1 -14.27 7.39 31.20
CA MET A 1 -13.84 6.38 30.22
C MET A 1 -12.66 6.94 29.46
N ALA A 2 -11.43 6.55 29.81
CA ALA A 2 -10.28 6.86 28.97
C ALA A 2 -10.44 6.04 27.68
N GLY A 3 -10.71 6.70 26.56
CA GLY A 3 -10.88 6.03 25.27
C GLY A 3 -9.59 5.30 24.91
N ALA A 4 -9.71 4.02 24.55
CA ALA A 4 -8.56 3.24 24.08
C ALA A 4 -7.88 3.97 22.91
N SER A 5 -6.56 4.13 22.97
CA SER A 5 -5.78 4.64 21.84
C SER A 5 -5.77 3.55 20.75
N VAL A 6 -6.29 3.89 19.58
CA VAL A 6 -6.29 2.99 18.41
C VAL A 6 -5.09 3.34 17.55
N THR A 7 -4.32 2.32 17.19
CA THR A 7 -3.20 2.42 16.26
C THR A 7 -3.50 1.60 15.02
N VAL A 8 -3.25 2.15 13.84
CA VAL A 8 -3.52 1.53 12.55
C VAL A 8 -2.20 1.35 11.79
N ALA A 9 -1.96 0.12 11.33
CA ALA A 9 -0.81 -0.22 10.53
C ALA A 9 -1.22 -0.90 9.22
N VAL A 10 -0.47 -0.64 8.15
CA VAL A 10 -0.62 -1.32 6.86
C VAL A 10 0.70 -1.95 6.43
N ARG A 11 0.64 -3.07 5.69
CA ARG A 11 1.82 -3.77 5.19
C ARG A 11 1.61 -4.21 3.74
N VAL A 12 2.55 -3.86 2.87
CA VAL A 12 2.57 -4.33 1.47
C VAL A 12 3.44 -5.58 1.40
N ARG A 13 2.84 -6.70 1.00
CA ARG A 13 3.51 -7.99 0.82
C ARG A 13 4.21 -8.10 -0.56
N PRO A 14 5.19 -8.99 -0.73
CA PRO A 14 5.68 -9.37 -2.06
C PRO A 14 4.56 -9.93 -2.95
N PHE A 15 4.84 -9.98 -4.25
CA PHE A 15 3.99 -10.74 -5.17
C PHE A 15 3.99 -12.23 -4.84
N SER A 16 2.80 -12.81 -4.91
CA SER A 16 2.60 -14.25 -4.95
C SER A 16 3.08 -14.83 -6.28
N ALA A 17 3.28 -16.15 -6.32
CA ALA A 17 3.65 -16.86 -7.55
C ALA A 17 2.68 -16.56 -8.71
N ARG A 18 1.37 -16.51 -8.43
CA ARG A 18 0.34 -16.20 -9.43
C ARG A 18 0.49 -14.79 -10.02
N GLU A 19 0.77 -13.80 -9.17
CA GLU A 19 0.94 -12.40 -9.59
C GLU A 19 2.20 -12.23 -10.45
N THR A 20 3.29 -12.92 -10.07
CA THR A 20 4.53 -12.95 -10.85
C THR A 20 4.32 -13.63 -12.21
N GLN A 21 3.67 -14.80 -12.23
CA GLN A 21 3.39 -15.56 -13.45
C GLN A 21 2.53 -14.77 -14.44
N ARG A 22 1.61 -13.94 -13.94
CA ARG A 22 0.74 -13.09 -14.76
C ARG A 22 1.30 -11.69 -15.01
N GLN A 23 2.56 -11.43 -14.65
CA GLN A 23 3.22 -10.14 -14.81
C GLN A 23 2.38 -8.97 -14.23
N ALA A 24 1.80 -9.18 -13.05
CA ALA A 24 1.02 -8.15 -12.38
C ALA A 24 1.87 -6.91 -12.08
N LYS A 25 1.29 -5.73 -12.27
CA LYS A 25 1.95 -4.46 -11.95
C LYS A 25 1.71 -4.09 -10.49
N CYS A 26 2.75 -3.57 -9.84
CA CYS A 26 2.60 -3.04 -8.49
C CYS A 26 1.93 -1.67 -8.58
N VAL A 27 0.81 -1.53 -7.89
CA VAL A 27 -0.01 -0.30 -7.88
C VAL A 27 0.10 0.46 -6.57
N ILE A 28 0.91 -0.05 -5.64
CA ILE A 28 1.12 0.55 -4.33
C ILE A 28 2.52 1.15 -4.27
N GLN A 29 2.61 2.35 -3.71
CA GLN A 29 3.87 2.99 -3.33
C GLN A 29 3.78 3.44 -1.88
N MET A 30 4.92 3.55 -1.21
CA MET A 30 4.98 4.07 0.16
C MET A 30 6.03 5.17 0.26
N CYS A 31 5.72 6.22 1.00
CA CYS A 31 6.63 7.29 1.38
C CYS A 31 6.45 7.58 2.87
N GLY A 32 7.38 7.10 3.70
CA GLY A 32 7.25 7.11 5.15
C GLY A 32 5.96 6.39 5.59
N ASN A 33 5.12 7.10 6.33
CA ASN A 33 3.85 6.59 6.83
C ASN A 33 2.69 6.64 5.81
N THR A 34 2.93 7.22 4.64
CA THR A 34 1.93 7.40 3.59
C THR A 34 1.99 6.25 2.58
N THR A 35 0.85 5.62 2.34
CA THR A 35 0.64 4.62 1.29
C THR A 35 -0.17 5.22 0.16
N CYS A 36 0.34 5.11 -1.06
CA CYS A 36 -0.26 5.63 -2.28
C CYS A 36 -0.76 4.46 -3.15
N ILE A 37 -1.96 4.58 -3.72
CA ILE A 37 -2.52 3.62 -4.67
C ILE A 37 -2.86 4.30 -6.00
N THR A 38 -2.41 3.70 -7.10
CA THR A 38 -2.67 4.18 -8.46
C THR A 38 -3.61 3.22 -9.19
N ASN A 39 -4.61 3.74 -9.91
CA ASN A 39 -5.49 2.90 -10.71
C ASN A 39 -4.89 2.67 -12.12
N PRO A 40 -4.46 1.45 -12.47
CA PRO A 40 -3.87 1.20 -13.78
C PRO A 40 -4.87 1.30 -14.93
N LYS A 41 -6.19 1.26 -14.67
CA LYS A 41 -7.24 1.38 -15.69
C LYS A 41 -7.59 2.85 -16.00
N LEU A 42 -7.27 3.76 -15.08
CA LEU A 42 -7.54 5.19 -15.20
C LEU A 42 -6.23 5.95 -14.93
N PRO A 43 -5.27 5.94 -15.87
CA PRO A 43 -3.95 6.53 -15.65
C PRO A 43 -3.98 8.06 -15.46
N ASN A 44 -5.05 8.72 -15.89
CA ASN A 44 -5.28 10.15 -15.66
C ASN A 44 -5.93 10.46 -14.31
N ASP A 45 -6.35 9.43 -13.55
CA ASP A 45 -6.88 9.64 -12.20
C ASP A 45 -5.72 9.92 -11.24
N SER A 46 -5.99 10.81 -10.30
CA SER A 46 -5.04 11.16 -9.25
C SER A 46 -4.67 9.93 -8.42
N THR A 47 -3.38 9.81 -8.06
CA THR A 47 -2.93 8.81 -7.10
C THR A 47 -3.59 9.09 -5.75
N LYS A 48 -4.22 8.08 -5.15
CA LYS A 48 -4.90 8.22 -3.86
C LYS A 48 -3.89 7.92 -2.75
N SER A 49 -3.76 8.85 -1.80
CA SER A 49 -2.82 8.76 -0.70
C SER A 49 -3.53 8.56 0.63
N PHE A 50 -3.01 7.66 1.45
CA PHE A 50 -3.53 7.32 2.77
C PHE A 50 -2.40 7.32 3.79
N THR A 51 -2.56 8.02 4.90
CA THR A 51 -1.56 8.10 5.97
C THR A 51 -2.01 7.30 7.18
N PHE A 52 -1.10 6.50 7.74
CA PHE A 52 -1.35 5.63 8.89
C PHE A 52 -0.31 5.88 9.99
N ASP A 53 -0.48 5.26 11.17
CA ASP A 53 0.53 5.30 12.22
C ASP A 53 1.79 4.53 11.79
N TYR A 54 1.62 3.46 11.01
CA TYR A 54 2.71 2.67 10.44
C TYR A 54 2.38 2.18 9.02
N SER A 55 3.35 2.31 8.12
CA SER A 55 3.30 1.76 6.75
C SER A 55 4.54 0.92 6.48
N PHE A 56 4.36 -0.41 6.41
CA PHE A 56 5.46 -1.37 6.24
C PHE A 56 5.58 -1.83 4.79
N TRP A 57 6.72 -1.54 4.17
CA TRP A 57 7.05 -2.06 2.84
C TRP A 57 7.84 -3.37 2.96
N SER A 58 7.22 -4.49 2.60
CA SER A 58 7.89 -5.79 2.48
C SER A 58 7.88 -6.32 1.06
N HIS A 59 7.60 -5.47 0.05
CA HIS A 59 7.40 -5.91 -1.32
C HIS A 59 8.70 -6.23 -2.07
N THR A 60 9.74 -5.45 -1.78
CA THR A 60 11.09 -5.58 -2.35
C THR A 60 12.07 -5.59 -1.18
N SER A 61 12.32 -6.77 -0.63
CA SER A 61 13.34 -7.01 0.40
C SER A 61 14.47 -7.82 -0.19
#